data_AF-A0A9D8W1S4-F1
#
_entry.id   AF-A0A9D8W1S4-F1
#
_cell.length_a   1.000
_cell.length_b   1.000
_cell.length_c   1.000
_cell.angle_alpha   90.00
_cell.angle_beta   90.00
_cell.angle_gamma   90.00
#
_symmetry.space_group_name_H-M   'P 1'
#
loop_
_entity.id
_entity.type
_entity.pdbx_description
1 polymer ?
#
loop_
_entity_poly.entity_id
_entity_poly.type
_entity_poly.pdbx_seq_one_letter_code
_entity_poly.pdbx_strand_id
1 'polypeptide(L)'
;MKAQPALILAPDQLEDLLAQTAKQAADQAVAALREDLARDPREQLVHDLRAYILDHTTEPNPESRWANGHHIRQIELNGRGRPKSLAWFQKFKQDSGLAKCPHRSSPQHGRLQEWTFRDIALAWHGYYAFR
;
A
#
# COMPACT_ATOMS: atom_id res chain seq x y z
N MET A 1 30.67 -30.25 23.93
CA MET A 1 30.74 -29.19 22.88
C MET A 1 30.56 -29.86 21.53
N LYS A 2 29.59 -29.46 20.70
CA LYS A 2 29.48 -29.95 19.31
C LYS A 2 30.52 -29.21 18.47
N ALA A 3 31.44 -29.93 17.84
CA ALA A 3 32.39 -29.36 16.90
C ALA A 3 31.62 -28.75 15.72
N GLN A 4 31.77 -27.44 15.51
CA GLN A 4 31.32 -26.81 14.27
C GLN A 4 32.28 -27.23 13.16
N PRO A 5 31.81 -27.85 12.07
CA PRO A 5 32.67 -28.15 10.95
C PRO A 5 33.15 -26.83 10.34
N ALA A 6 34.47 -26.63 10.33
CA ALA A 6 35.09 -25.52 9.62
C ALA A 6 35.15 -25.89 8.13
N LEU A 7 34.44 -25.13 7.29
CA LEU A 7 34.62 -25.19 5.85
C LEU A 7 35.96 -24.51 5.52
N ILE A 8 36.95 -25.30 5.12
CA ILE A 8 38.20 -24.76 4.57
C ILE A 8 37.99 -24.69 3.06
N LEU A 9 37.67 -23.49 2.57
CA LEU A 9 37.58 -23.20 1.14
C LEU A 9 38.94 -22.76 0.64
N ALA A 10 39.34 -23.27 -0.52
CA ALA A 10 40.43 -22.65 -1.25
C ALA A 10 39.98 -21.24 -1.73
N PRO A 11 40.90 -20.27 -1.90
CA PRO A 11 40.54 -18.89 -2.22
C PRO A 11 39.64 -18.74 -3.46
N ASP A 12 39.90 -19.53 -4.49
CA ASP A 12 39.10 -19.64 -5.72
C ASP A 12 37.68 -20.12 -5.45
N GLN A 13 37.51 -21.12 -4.58
CA GLN A 13 36.18 -21.62 -4.20
C GLN A 13 35.37 -20.61 -3.40
N LEU A 14 36.04 -19.78 -2.59
CA LEU A 14 35.37 -18.69 -1.86
C LEU A 14 34.93 -17.58 -2.83
N GLU A 15 35.79 -17.18 -3.77
CA GLU A 15 35.45 -16.18 -4.79
C GLU A 15 34.27 -16.63 -5.66
N ASP A 16 34.29 -17.89 -6.11
CA ASP A 16 33.19 -18.46 -6.89
C ASP A 16 31.87 -18.48 -6.11
N LEU A 17 31.92 -18.86 -4.83
CA LEU A 17 30.74 -18.90 -3.97
C LEU A 17 30.18 -17.49 -3.71
N LEU A 18 31.05 -16.50 -3.48
CA LEU A 18 30.66 -15.10 -3.35
C LEU A 18 30.07 -14.54 -4.64
N ALA A 19 30.66 -14.86 -5.80
CA ALA A 19 30.16 -14.44 -7.11
C ALA A 19 28.77 -15.03 -7.40
N GLN A 20 28.58 -16.33 -7.09
CA GLN A 20 27.29 -16.99 -7.24
C GLN A 20 26.23 -16.41 -6.31
N THR A 21 26.60 -16.15 -5.05
CA THR A 21 25.69 -15.53 -4.07
C THR A 21 25.30 -14.12 -4.48
N ALA A 22 26.26 -13.31 -4.95
CA ALA A 22 26.01 -11.96 -5.44
C ALA A 22 25.09 -11.97 -6.67
N LYS A 23 25.29 -12.91 -7.60
CA LYS A 23 24.43 -13.10 -8.77
C LYS A 23 23.01 -13.46 -8.36
N GLN A 24 22.84 -14.42 -7.45
CA GLN A 24 21.51 -14.81 -6.94
C GLN A 24 20.79 -13.65 -6.24
N ALA A 25 21.50 -12.88 -5.41
CA ALA A 25 20.94 -11.71 -4.76
C ALA A 25 20.50 -10.63 -5.78
N ALA A 26 21.31 -10.41 -6.82
CA ALA A 26 20.96 -9.49 -7.89
C ALA A 26 19.73 -9.96 -8.68
N ASP A 27 19.65 -11.25 -9.01
CA ASP A 27 18.50 -11.84 -9.70
C ASP A 27 17.21 -11.70 -8.87
N GLN A 28 17.30 -11.93 -7.56
CA GLN A 28 16.17 -11.74 -6.63
C GLN A 28 15.72 -10.28 -6.56
N ALA A 29 16.66 -9.34 -6.45
CA ALA A 29 16.35 -7.91 -6.42
C ALA A 29 15.68 -7.44 -7.74
N VAL A 30 16.18 -7.92 -8.89
CA VAL A 30 15.59 -7.63 -10.20
C VAL A 30 14.20 -8.24 -10.34
N ALA A 31 13.99 -9.46 -9.83
CA ALA A 31 12.67 -10.09 -9.84
C ALA A 31 11.66 -9.30 -8.99
N ALA A 32 12.04 -8.91 -7.77
CA ALA A 32 11.21 -8.07 -6.91
C ALA A 32 10.88 -6.71 -7.56
N LEU A 33 11.87 -6.05 -8.16
CA LEU A 33 11.65 -4.79 -8.87
C LEU A 33 10.72 -4.95 -10.07
N ARG A 34 10.83 -6.07 -10.81
CA ARG A 34 9.92 -6.37 -11.93
C ARG A 34 8.50 -6.62 -11.46
N GLU A 35 8.32 -7.30 -10.33
CA GLU A 35 6.99 -7.48 -9.73
C GLU A 35 6.40 -6.14 -9.28
N ASP A 36 7.19 -5.28 -8.64
CA ASP A 36 6.78 -3.94 -8.24
C ASP A 36 6.41 -3.07 -9.45
N LEU A 37 7.20 -3.13 -10.52
CA LEU A 37 6.94 -2.42 -11.78
C LEU A 37 5.73 -2.98 -12.54
N ALA A 38 5.44 -4.28 -12.40
CA ALA A 38 4.28 -4.92 -13.02
C ALA A 38 2.97 -4.55 -12.32
N ARG A 39 3.02 -4.07 -11.07
CA ARG A 39 1.84 -3.72 -10.29
C ARG A 39 1.44 -2.26 -10.58
N ASP A 40 0.16 -2.03 -10.91
CA ASP A 40 -0.36 -0.68 -11.11
C ASP A 40 -0.20 0.11 -9.80
N PRO A 41 0.51 1.27 -9.79
CA PRO A 41 0.68 2.09 -8.59
C PRO A 41 -0.66 2.45 -7.91
N ARG A 42 -1.75 2.53 -8.68
CA ARG A 42 -3.10 2.78 -8.15
C ARG A 42 -3.64 1.59 -7.38
N GLU A 43 -3.39 0.38 -7.87
CA GLU A 43 -3.79 -0.86 -7.19
C GLU A 43 -3.00 -1.05 -5.90
N GLN A 44 -1.70 -0.76 -5.92
CA GLN A 44 -0.87 -0.79 -4.71
C GLN A 44 -1.37 0.23 -3.68
N LEU A 45 -1.68 1.46 -4.09
CA LEU A 45 -2.21 2.47 -3.18
C LEU A 45 -3.54 2.04 -2.54
N VAL A 46 -4.43 1.40 -3.29
CA VAL A 46 -5.69 0.86 -2.76
C VAL A 46 -5.43 -0.30 -1.81
N HIS A 47 -4.46 -1.16 -2.11
CA HIS A 47 -4.04 -2.25 -1.23
C HIS A 47 -3.49 -1.71 0.10
N ASP A 48 -2.58 -0.74 0.07
CA ASP A 48 -2.03 -0.11 1.27
C ASP A 48 -3.12 0.56 2.10
N LEU A 49 -4.06 1.25 1.44
CA LEU A 49 -5.20 1.88 2.09
C LEU A 49 -6.11 0.85 2.78
N ARG A 50 -6.38 -0.29 2.14
CA ARG A 50 -7.15 -1.39 2.75
C ARG A 50 -6.42 -1.95 3.98
N ALA A 51 -5.12 -2.20 3.86
CA ALA A 51 -4.31 -2.69 4.97
C ALA A 51 -4.35 -1.72 6.14
N TYR A 52 -4.17 -0.42 5.88
CA TYR A 52 -4.20 0.62 6.91
C TYR A 52 -5.57 0.80 7.57
N ILE A 53 -6.66 0.60 6.83
CA ILE A 53 -8.01 0.62 7.41
C ILE A 53 -8.21 -0.55 8.38
N LEU A 54 -7.63 -1.72 8.11
CA LEU A 54 -7.73 -2.88 8.99
C LEU A 54 -6.79 -2.79 10.19
N ASP A 55 -5.58 -2.26 9.98
CA ASP A 55 -4.54 -2.11 10.99
C ASP A 55 -3.80 -0.79 10.79
N HIS A 56 -3.99 0.15 11.71
CA HIS A 56 -3.37 1.48 11.64
C HIS A 56 -1.85 1.47 11.82
N THR A 57 -1.24 0.34 12.17
CA THR A 57 0.21 0.22 12.32
C THR A 57 0.93 -0.06 11.00
N THR A 58 0.21 -0.43 9.92
CA THR A 58 0.80 -0.79 8.63
C THR A 58 1.38 0.39 7.87
N GLU A 59 0.97 1.61 8.20
CA GLU A 59 1.48 2.84 7.59
C GLU A 59 2.00 3.77 8.70
N PRO A 60 3.32 3.97 8.81
CA PRO A 60 3.90 4.78 9.87
C PRO A 60 3.61 6.28 9.74
N ASN A 61 3.30 6.77 8.52
CA ASN A 61 2.98 8.18 8.30
C ASN A 61 1.71 8.35 7.44
N PRO A 62 0.52 8.03 7.97
CA PRO A 62 -0.73 8.00 7.20
C PRO A 62 -1.22 9.40 6.81
N GLU A 63 -0.67 10.44 7.44
CA GLU A 63 -0.93 11.84 7.10
C GLU A 63 -0.17 12.32 5.86
N SER A 64 0.85 11.58 5.42
CA SER A 64 1.64 11.87 4.22
C SER A 64 1.15 11.12 2.98
N ARG A 65 0.27 10.13 3.17
CA ARG A 65 -0.29 9.30 2.10
C ARG A 65 -1.67 9.80 1.72
N TRP A 66 -1.90 10.00 0.43
CA TRP A 66 -3.11 10.62 -0.09
C TRP A 66 -3.86 9.69 -1.04
N ALA A 67 -5.18 9.77 -1.01
CA ALA A 67 -6.05 9.06 -1.93
C ALA A 67 -7.29 9.89 -2.28
N ASN A 68 -7.88 9.60 -3.43
CA ASN A 68 -9.05 10.32 -3.95
C ASN A 68 -10.27 9.40 -4.04
N GLY A 69 -11.39 9.95 -4.51
CA GLY A 69 -12.66 9.24 -4.60
C GLY A 69 -12.61 7.96 -5.45
N HIS A 70 -11.72 7.85 -6.44
CA HIS A 70 -11.56 6.61 -7.20
C HIS A 70 -10.96 5.49 -6.35
N HIS A 71 -9.91 5.79 -5.57
CA HIS A 71 -9.30 4.81 -4.66
C HIS A 71 -10.28 4.38 -3.57
N ILE A 72 -11.02 5.33 -2.97
CA ILE A 72 -11.99 5.03 -1.90
C ILE A 72 -13.09 4.07 -2.39
N ARG A 73 -13.58 4.26 -3.61
CA ARG A 73 -14.59 3.38 -4.23
C ARG A 73 -14.07 1.97 -4.52
N GLN A 74 -12.75 1.78 -4.51
CA GLN A 74 -12.11 0.49 -4.74
C GLN A 74 -11.75 -0.22 -3.43
N ILE A 75 -11.83 0.43 -2.26
CA ILE A 75 -11.55 -0.22 -0.96
C ILE A 75 -12.39 -1.48 -0.79
N GLU A 76 -13.70 -1.39 -1.02
CA GLU A 76 -14.62 -2.53 -0.99
C GLU A 76 -15.29 -2.68 -2.36
N LEU A 77 -15.07 -3.83 -3.02
CA LEU A 77 -15.75 -4.14 -4.28
C LEU A 77 -17.17 -4.62 -4.00
N ASN A 78 -18.08 -4.40 -4.95
CA ASN A 78 -19.42 -4.98 -4.88
C ASN A 78 -19.39 -6.49 -5.16
N GLY A 79 -20.52 -7.18 -4.96
CA GLY A 79 -20.63 -8.63 -5.21
C GLY A 79 -20.38 -9.08 -6.66
N ARG A 80 -20.11 -8.15 -7.59
CA ARG A 80 -19.68 -8.43 -8.98
C ARG A 80 -18.22 -8.06 -9.23
N GLY A 81 -17.44 -7.81 -8.18
CA GLY A 81 -16.03 -7.40 -8.28
C GLY A 81 -15.81 -5.99 -8.84
N ARG A 82 -16.85 -5.14 -8.91
CA ARG A 82 -16.72 -3.77 -9.43
C ARG A 82 -16.59 -2.75 -8.30
N PRO A 83 -15.88 -1.63 -8.53
CA PRO A 83 -15.82 -0.53 -7.58
C PRO A 83 -17.22 0.00 -7.24
N LYS A 84 -17.38 0.58 -6.05
CA LYS A 84 -18.63 1.25 -5.67
C LYS A 84 -18.99 2.35 -6.67
N SER A 85 -20.27 2.67 -6.80
CA SER A 85 -20.73 3.71 -7.73
C SER A 85 -20.33 5.12 -7.26
N LEU A 86 -20.38 6.09 -8.18
CA LEU A 86 -20.18 7.50 -7.82
C LEU A 86 -21.27 8.00 -6.86
N ALA A 87 -22.51 7.56 -7.06
CA ALA A 87 -23.63 7.90 -6.18
C ALA A 87 -23.42 7.40 -4.75
N TRP A 88 -22.92 6.16 -4.60
CA TRP A 88 -22.52 5.64 -3.29
C TRP A 88 -21.44 6.52 -2.67
N PHE A 89 -20.42 6.91 -3.44
CA PHE A 89 -19.33 7.73 -2.92
C PHE A 89 -19.80 9.10 -2.44
N GLN A 90 -20.70 9.76 -3.17
CA GLN A 90 -21.27 11.04 -2.73
C GLN A 90 -22.03 10.90 -1.42
N LYS A 91 -22.83 9.83 -1.27
CA LYS A 91 -23.52 9.51 -0.01
C LYS A 91 -22.54 9.23 1.12
N PHE A 92 -21.57 8.34 0.91
CA PHE A 92 -20.50 8.03 1.87
C PHE A 92 -19.79 9.30 2.33
N LYS A 93 -19.39 10.16 1.39
CA LYS A 93 -18.68 11.41 1.67
C LYS A 93 -19.50 12.37 2.54
N GLN A 94 -20.82 12.46 2.32
CA GLN A 94 -21.71 13.28 3.15
C GLN A 94 -21.93 12.66 4.53
N ASP A 95 -22.29 11.39 4.59
CA ASP A 95 -22.70 10.69 5.82
C ASP A 95 -21.52 10.46 6.77
N SER A 96 -20.32 10.20 6.25
CA SER A 96 -19.11 9.95 7.04
C SER A 96 -18.45 11.23 7.58
N GLY A 97 -18.89 12.42 7.14
CA GLY A 97 -18.22 13.67 7.43
C GLY A 97 -16.94 13.92 6.63
N LEU A 98 -16.54 13.02 5.71
CA LEU A 98 -15.39 13.23 4.82
C LEU A 98 -15.52 14.47 3.93
N ALA A 99 -16.75 14.91 3.66
CA ALA A 99 -17.06 16.20 3.02
C ALA A 99 -16.59 17.42 3.83
N LYS A 100 -16.58 17.30 5.17
CA LYS A 100 -16.30 18.37 6.12
C LYS A 100 -14.84 18.44 6.53
N CYS A 101 -14.00 17.46 6.17
CA CYS A 101 -12.56 17.46 6.44
C CYS A 101 -11.95 18.78 5.93
N PRO A 102 -11.69 19.75 6.83
CA PRO A 102 -11.32 21.09 6.45
C PRO A 102 -9.79 21.14 6.36
N HIS A 103 -9.30 21.49 5.18
CA HIS A 103 -7.91 21.89 4.95
C HIS A 103 -6.85 20.80 5.12
N ARG A 104 -6.58 20.12 4.00
CA ARG A 104 -5.20 19.86 3.63
C ARG A 104 -5.11 19.91 2.12
N SER A 105 -4.47 20.95 1.58
CA SER A 105 -4.18 21.06 0.15
C SER A 105 -3.26 19.89 -0.21
N SER A 106 -3.73 18.91 -0.98
CA SER A 106 -2.87 17.85 -1.50
C SER A 106 -1.70 18.50 -2.25
N PRO A 107 -0.45 18.00 -2.11
CA PRO A 107 0.71 18.68 -2.68
C PRO A 107 0.70 18.82 -4.21
N GLN A 108 -0.11 18.09 -4.98
CA GLN A 108 -0.11 18.14 -6.44
C GLN A 108 -1.46 17.63 -7.00
N HIS A 109 -2.02 18.30 -8.02
CA HIS A 109 -3.13 17.94 -8.94
C HIS A 109 -4.41 18.80 -8.87
N GLY A 110 -4.55 19.71 -9.83
CA GLY A 110 -5.52 20.81 -9.87
C GLY A 110 -6.99 20.50 -10.22
N ARG A 111 -7.56 19.31 -9.94
CA ARG A 111 -9.01 19.06 -10.14
C ARG A 111 -9.71 18.07 -9.19
N LEU A 112 -9.01 17.05 -8.67
CA LEU A 112 -9.63 16.04 -7.82
C LEU A 112 -9.40 16.33 -6.33
N GLN A 113 -10.45 16.22 -5.54
CA GLN A 113 -10.33 16.29 -4.09
C GLN A 113 -9.70 15.01 -3.56
N GLU A 114 -8.71 15.15 -2.68
CA GLU A 114 -7.97 14.06 -2.05
C GLU A 114 -8.03 14.19 -0.53
N TRP A 115 -7.78 13.07 0.15
CA TRP A 115 -7.81 12.93 1.60
C TRP A 115 -6.65 12.06 2.04
N THR A 116 -6.19 12.26 3.28
CA THR A 116 -5.12 11.42 3.83
C THR A 116 -5.64 10.02 4.14
N PHE A 117 -4.75 9.03 4.26
CA PHE A 117 -5.12 7.69 4.71
C PHE A 117 -5.82 7.75 6.08
N ARG A 118 -5.36 8.64 6.97
CA ARG A 118 -5.96 8.86 8.28
C ARG A 118 -7.41 9.36 8.18
N ASP A 119 -7.67 10.37 7.36
CA ASP A 119 -9.02 10.92 7.16
C ASP A 119 -9.97 9.85 6.62
N ILE A 120 -9.51 9.09 5.62
CA ILE A 120 -10.30 8.04 4.99
C ILE A 120 -10.61 6.94 6.00
N ALA A 121 -9.63 6.49 6.78
CA ALA A 121 -9.84 5.46 7.78
C ALA A 121 -10.84 5.92 8.85
N LEU A 122 -10.72 7.14 9.37
CA LEU A 122 -11.69 7.68 10.34
C LEU A 122 -13.11 7.75 9.76
N ALA A 123 -13.25 8.25 8.53
CA ALA A 123 -14.53 8.31 7.83
C ALA A 123 -15.11 6.92 7.55
N TRP A 124 -14.25 5.96 7.20
CA TRP A 124 -14.64 4.58 6.92
C TRP A 124 -15.20 3.89 8.17
N HIS A 125 -14.46 3.95 9.27
CA HIS A 125 -14.91 3.40 10.55
C HIS A 125 -16.19 4.06 11.02
N GLY A 126 -16.29 5.40 10.95
CA GLY A 126 -17.51 6.11 11.30
C GLY A 126 -18.71 5.66 10.45
N TYR A 127 -18.56 5.58 9.13
CA TYR A 127 -19.65 5.22 8.22
C TYR A 127 -20.19 3.79 8.45
N TYR A 128 -19.32 2.84 8.77
CA TYR A 128 -19.70 1.44 8.96
C TYR A 128 -19.95 1.05 10.42
N ALA A 129 -19.52 1.83 11.41
CA ALA A 129 -19.81 1.56 12.81
C ALA A 129 -21.26 1.92 13.21
N PHE A 130 -21.88 2.88 12.50
CA PHE A 130 -23.26 3.32 12.74
C PHE A 130 -24.30 2.59 11.86
N ARG A 131 -23.93 1.44 11.26
CA ARG A 131 -24.77 0.70 10.32
C ARG A 131 -24.79 -0.79 10.64
#